data_AF-A0A8X7W6J4-F1
#
_entry.id   AF-A0A8X7W6J4-F1
#
_cell.length_a   1.000
_cell.length_b   1.000
_cell.length_c   1.000
_cell.angle_alpha   90.00
_cell.angle_beta   90.00
_cell.angle_gamma   90.00
#
_symmetry.space_group_name_H-M   'P 1'
#
loop_
_entity.id
_entity.type
_entity.pdbx_description
1 polymer ?
#
loop_
_entity_poly.entity_id
_entity_poly.type
_entity_poly.pdbx_seq_one_letter_code
_entity_poly.pdbx_strand_id
1 'polypeptide(L)'
;MMIQFQSSITKESSKSPIPGGGVHQLTRYVMNFIVFLADYSDSLTAIIKDKESSLPLPEDYYNSSSNNEENPGNAGGSPMAARLAWLILVLLCKIDAKSRLYSDAALSYLFLANNLHYVLIKVRTSNLKVILGDDWVANHEVKVTQYLEKYEKMAWGDVIASVPRDSTAEAKAEEALRRFNEAFEEAYKKHKTWVIPDPKLRGEIKASIGARSCPGIRVSIRSIRSDHQRLSDLPLKILIVTYPTYISA
;
A
#
# COMPACT_ATOMS: atom_id res chain seq x y z
N MET A 1 5.43 15.49 27.51
CA MET A 1 6.12 14.81 26.40
C MET A 1 5.15 14.27 25.35
N MET A 2 4.23 13.34 25.68
CA MET A 2 3.30 12.73 24.70
C MET A 2 2.39 13.73 23.96
N ILE A 3 1.77 14.67 24.69
CA ILE A 3 0.94 15.73 24.10
C ILE A 3 1.75 16.64 23.16
N GLN A 4 2.99 16.99 23.53
CA GLN A 4 3.88 17.80 22.70
C GLN A 4 4.29 17.05 21.42
N PHE A 5 4.56 15.75 21.54
CA PHE A 5 4.85 14.89 20.39
C PHE A 5 3.64 14.80 19.44
N GLN A 6 2.45 14.51 19.96
CA GLN A 6 1.20 14.54 19.19
C GLN A 6 0.99 15.90 18.52
N SER A 7 1.17 17.00 19.25
CA SER A 7 1.05 18.36 18.71
C SER A 7 2.06 18.61 17.57
N SER A 8 3.27 18.06 17.68
CA SER A 8 4.30 18.18 16.64
C SER A 8 3.91 17.42 15.37
N ILE A 9 3.37 16.21 15.49
CA ILE A 9 2.81 15.46 14.34
C ILE A 9 1.66 16.24 13.71
N THR A 10 0.77 16.82 14.53
CA THR A 10 -0.38 17.57 14.04
C THR A 10 0.03 18.89 13.37
N LYS A 11 1.08 19.56 13.85
CA LYS A 11 1.57 20.83 13.31
C LYS A 11 2.47 20.67 12.08
N GLU A 12 2.92 19.45 11.78
CA GLU A 12 3.72 19.19 10.58
C GLU A 12 2.94 19.60 9.31
N SER A 13 3.46 20.63 8.64
CA SER A 13 2.75 21.38 7.60
C SER A 13 3.46 21.38 6.25
N SER A 14 4.46 20.51 6.04
CA SER A 14 5.14 20.36 4.76
C SER A 14 4.13 20.21 3.61
N LYS A 15 4.15 21.16 2.66
CA LYS A 15 3.18 21.25 1.55
C LYS A 15 3.62 20.54 0.28
N SER A 16 4.84 20.01 0.24
CA SER A 16 5.38 19.32 -0.94
C SER A 16 5.11 17.81 -0.88
N PRO A 17 4.53 17.21 -1.93
CA PRO A 17 4.51 15.76 -2.06
C PRO A 17 5.94 15.23 -2.20
N ILE A 18 6.16 13.99 -1.76
CA ILE A 18 7.47 13.34 -1.95
C ILE A 18 7.52 12.80 -3.38
N PRO A 19 8.59 13.09 -4.14
CA PRO A 19 8.74 12.52 -5.48
C PRO A 19 8.60 11.00 -5.46
N GLY A 20 7.78 10.48 -6.37
CA GLY A 20 7.59 9.03 -6.56
C GLY A 20 6.73 8.31 -5.52
N GLY A 21 6.15 8.99 -4.53
CA GLY A 21 5.16 8.36 -3.63
C GLY A 21 5.72 7.34 -2.64
N GLY A 22 7.02 7.40 -2.33
CA GLY A 22 7.65 6.52 -1.35
C GLY A 22 7.21 6.76 0.11
N VAL A 23 7.85 6.07 1.05
CA VAL A 23 7.57 6.25 2.49
C VAL A 23 7.98 7.65 2.96
N HIS A 24 7.06 8.33 3.63
CA HIS A 24 7.25 9.70 4.12
C HIS A 24 8.16 9.76 5.34
N GLN A 25 8.98 10.81 5.44
CA GLN A 25 9.92 10.98 6.55
C GLN A 25 9.21 11.05 7.90
N LEU A 26 8.07 11.74 7.96
CA LEU A 26 7.18 11.75 9.13
C LEU A 26 6.79 10.32 9.57
N THR A 27 6.45 9.43 8.63
CA THR A 27 6.12 8.03 8.94
C THR A 27 7.31 7.32 9.60
N ARG A 28 8.52 7.48 9.04
CA ARG A 28 9.73 6.87 9.61
C ARG A 28 10.01 7.40 11.02
N TYR A 29 10.01 8.71 11.19
CA TYR A 29 10.30 9.37 12.46
C TYR A 29 9.31 8.97 13.54
N VAL A 30 8.00 9.08 13.24
CA VAL A 30 6.95 8.79 14.21
C VAL A 30 6.94 7.32 14.58
N MET A 31 7.04 6.41 13.60
CA MET A 31 7.07 4.98 13.91
C MET A 31 8.31 4.56 14.68
N ASN A 32 9.48 5.15 14.42
CA ASN A 32 10.67 4.85 15.22
C ASN A 32 10.49 5.28 16.69
N PHE A 33 9.87 6.44 16.92
CA PHE A 33 9.57 6.88 18.28
C PHE A 33 8.51 6.00 18.94
N ILE A 34 7.42 5.65 18.25
CA ILE A 34 6.36 4.79 18.78
C ILE A 34 6.91 3.38 19.11
N VAL A 35 7.78 2.81 18.26
CA VAL A 35 8.47 1.55 18.56
C VAL A 35 9.32 1.68 19.83
N PHE A 36 10.08 2.77 19.97
CA PHE A 36 10.84 3.02 21.20
C PHE A 36 9.93 3.11 22.44
N LEU A 37 8.78 3.79 22.34
CA LEU A 37 7.84 3.88 23.46
C LEU A 37 7.23 2.53 23.84
N ALA A 38 7.02 1.64 22.86
CA ALA A 38 6.50 0.29 23.09
C ALA A 38 7.41 -0.53 24.00
N ASP A 39 8.74 -0.35 23.89
CA ASP A 39 9.70 -1.08 24.73
C ASP A 39 9.65 -0.67 26.21
N TYR A 40 9.06 0.48 26.53
CA TYR A 40 8.88 0.98 27.89
C TYR A 40 7.41 1.07 28.30
N SER A 41 6.51 0.33 27.62
CA SER A 41 5.07 0.44 27.81
C SER A 41 4.65 0.27 29.27
N ASP A 42 5.25 -0.68 29.99
CA ASP A 42 4.86 -1.03 31.36
C ASP A 42 5.28 0.06 32.35
N SER A 43 6.53 0.53 32.23
CA SER A 43 7.05 1.62 33.04
C SER A 43 6.26 2.92 32.79
N LEU A 44 5.97 3.21 31.52
CA LEU A 44 5.18 4.39 31.16
C LEU A 44 3.72 4.25 31.62
N THR A 45 3.13 3.05 31.61
CA THR A 45 1.78 2.80 32.16
C THR A 45 1.73 3.12 33.65
N ALA A 46 2.76 2.73 34.41
CA ALA A 46 2.86 3.04 35.84
C ALA A 46 2.97 4.55 36.11
N ILE A 47 3.66 5.29 35.23
CA ILE A 47 3.86 6.75 35.34
C ILE A 47 2.63 7.54 34.89
N ILE A 48 1.89 7.05 33.88
CA ILE A 48 0.76 7.76 33.25
C ILE A 48 -0.57 7.52 33.98
N LYS A 49 -0.55 6.84 35.14
CA LYS A 49 -1.73 6.47 35.94
C LYS A 49 -2.72 7.59 36.29
N ASP A 50 -2.39 8.87 36.02
CA ASP A 50 -3.10 10.00 36.64
C ASP A 50 -3.59 11.12 35.70
N LYS A 51 -3.74 10.95 34.37
CA LYS A 51 -4.25 12.11 33.59
C LYS A 51 -4.99 12.01 32.26
N GLU A 52 -5.29 10.86 31.67
CA GLU A 52 -5.94 10.85 30.35
C GLU A 52 -7.00 9.76 30.21
N SER A 53 -8.12 9.95 30.90
CA SER A 53 -9.38 9.25 30.64
C SER A 53 -10.00 9.77 29.33
N SER A 54 -10.28 8.86 28.41
CA SER A 54 -10.95 9.03 27.10
C SER A 54 -10.11 9.64 25.96
N LEU A 55 -9.46 8.77 25.18
CA LEU A 55 -9.04 9.10 23.82
C LEU A 55 -10.19 8.75 22.87
N PRO A 56 -10.55 9.60 21.90
CA PRO A 56 -11.67 9.35 21.00
C PRO A 56 -11.23 8.45 19.83
N LEU A 57 -10.83 7.22 20.13
CA LEU A 57 -10.60 6.22 19.09
C LEU A 57 -11.94 5.72 18.55
N PRO A 58 -12.11 5.60 17.22
CA PRO A 58 -13.28 4.94 16.65
C PRO A 58 -13.41 3.51 17.22
N GLU A 59 -14.62 3.08 17.55
CA GLU A 59 -14.90 1.74 18.12
C GLU A 59 -14.32 0.62 17.25
N ASP A 60 -14.38 0.79 15.92
CA ASP A 60 -13.83 -0.16 14.95
C ASP A 60 -12.29 -0.22 14.89
N TYR A 61 -11.59 0.78 15.45
CA TYR A 61 -10.13 0.81 15.44
C TYR A 61 -9.51 -0.23 16.38
N TYR A 62 -10.29 -0.66 17.38
CA TYR A 62 -9.89 -1.62 18.40
C TYR A 62 -10.51 -2.99 18.25
N ASN A 63 -11.48 -3.15 17.35
CA ASN A 63 -12.45 -4.23 17.42
C ASN A 63 -11.78 -5.61 17.30
N SER A 64 -11.43 -6.17 18.45
CA SER A 64 -11.18 -7.58 18.65
C SER A 64 -12.56 -8.16 18.89
N SER A 65 -13.07 -8.97 17.95
CA SER A 65 -14.38 -9.60 18.08
C SER A 65 -14.36 -10.65 19.18
N SER A 66 -14.31 -10.24 20.45
CA SER A 66 -14.58 -11.11 21.59
C SER A 66 -16.06 -11.00 21.94
N ASN A 67 -16.87 -11.85 21.31
CA ASN A 67 -18.27 -12.12 21.70
C ASN A 67 -18.32 -12.88 23.03
N ASN A 68 -17.83 -12.29 24.12
CA ASN A 68 -18.09 -12.80 25.46
C ASN A 68 -18.82 -11.70 26.24
N GLU A 69 -20.14 -11.82 26.24
CA GLU A 69 -21.01 -11.16 27.22
C GLU A 69 -20.63 -11.64 28.61
N GLU A 70 -19.73 -10.94 29.29
CA GLU A 70 -19.66 -10.92 30.76
C GLU A 70 -18.75 -9.75 31.19
N ASN A 71 -19.39 -8.73 31.77
CA ASN A 71 -18.84 -7.57 32.49
C ASN A 71 -18.68 -6.23 31.69
N PRO A 72 -19.55 -5.22 31.93
CA PRO A 72 -19.55 -3.95 31.19
C PRO A 72 -18.46 -2.95 31.66
N GLY A 73 -17.40 -3.43 32.33
CA GLY A 73 -16.33 -2.61 32.88
C GLY A 73 -14.92 -2.91 32.34
N ASN A 74 -14.75 -3.87 31.43
CA ASN A 74 -13.43 -4.35 31.03
C ASN A 74 -13.34 -4.66 29.53
N ALA A 75 -13.50 -3.65 28.67
CA ALA A 75 -13.08 -3.72 27.26
C ALA A 75 -11.53 -3.54 27.14
N GLY A 76 -10.80 -4.43 27.83
CA GLY A 76 -9.60 -5.15 27.38
C GLY A 76 -8.34 -4.48 26.85
N GLY A 77 -8.18 -3.15 26.84
CA GLY A 77 -6.94 -2.50 26.36
C GLY A 77 -6.15 -1.78 27.46
N SER A 78 -4.83 -1.98 27.56
CA SER A 78 -3.96 -1.12 28.40
C SER A 78 -4.09 0.34 27.95
N PRO A 79 -4.17 1.34 28.87
CA PRO A 79 -4.19 2.77 28.50
C PRO A 79 -3.02 3.17 27.60
N MET A 80 -1.87 2.50 27.74
CA MET A 80 -0.72 2.69 26.86
C MET A 80 -0.96 2.16 25.45
N ALA A 81 -1.60 0.99 25.32
CA ALA A 81 -2.00 0.47 24.02
C ALA A 81 -2.90 1.48 23.30
N ALA A 82 -3.93 2.01 23.99
CA ALA A 82 -4.81 3.08 23.49
C ALA A 82 -4.03 4.30 23.02
N ARG A 83 -3.03 4.72 23.81
CA ARG A 83 -2.21 5.88 23.46
C ARG A 83 -1.35 5.66 22.22
N LEU A 84 -0.70 4.49 22.10
CA LEU A 84 0.16 4.17 20.97
C LEU A 84 -0.66 3.99 19.69
N ALA A 85 -1.80 3.30 19.77
CA ALA A 85 -2.77 3.15 18.69
C ALA A 85 -3.26 4.51 18.19
N TRP A 86 -3.59 5.43 19.11
CA TRP A 86 -3.97 6.81 18.77
C TRP A 86 -2.87 7.59 18.05
N LEU A 87 -1.61 7.48 18.49
CA LEU A 87 -0.49 8.16 17.83
C LEU A 87 -0.28 7.64 16.40
N ILE A 88 -0.45 6.33 16.17
CA ILE A 88 -0.43 5.73 14.83
C ILE A 88 -1.60 6.28 14.00
N LEU A 89 -2.80 6.35 14.55
CA LEU A 89 -3.96 6.92 13.84
C LEU A 89 -3.72 8.38 13.43
N VAL A 90 -3.21 9.21 14.34
CA VAL A 90 -2.88 10.62 14.04
C VAL A 90 -1.85 10.72 12.91
N LEU A 91 -0.83 9.87 12.91
CA LEU A 91 0.13 9.76 11.81
C LEU A 91 -0.58 9.39 10.50
N LEU A 92 -1.40 8.34 10.49
CA LEU A 92 -2.10 7.86 9.30
C LEU A 92 -3.05 8.91 8.72
N CYS A 93 -3.76 9.67 9.56
CA CYS A 93 -4.58 10.81 9.13
C CYS A 93 -3.74 11.92 8.47
N LYS A 94 -2.52 12.15 8.96
CA LYS A 94 -1.59 13.11 8.32
C LYS A 94 -1.05 12.62 6.99
N ILE A 95 -0.76 11.33 6.88
CA ILE A 95 -0.36 10.72 5.61
C ILE A 95 -1.53 10.76 4.62
N ASP A 96 -2.75 10.51 5.06
CA ASP A 96 -3.96 10.66 4.24
C ASP A 96 -4.11 12.09 3.71
N ALA A 97 -4.01 13.11 4.57
CA ALA A 97 -4.05 14.51 4.13
C ALA A 97 -2.95 14.83 3.10
N LYS A 98 -1.74 14.28 3.28
CA LYS A 98 -0.62 14.47 2.33
C LYS A 98 -0.81 13.73 1.02
N SER A 99 -1.52 12.60 0.99
CA SER A 99 -1.83 11.88 -0.25
C SER A 99 -2.66 12.72 -1.23
N ARG A 100 -3.40 13.71 -0.73
CA ARG A 100 -4.23 14.63 -1.53
C ARG A 100 -3.42 15.70 -2.26
N LEU A 101 -2.11 15.77 -2.02
CA LEU A 101 -1.19 16.69 -2.71
C LEU A 101 -0.72 16.15 -4.07
N TYR A 102 -0.91 14.85 -4.36
CA TYR A 102 -0.62 14.30 -5.67
C TYR A 102 -1.78 14.57 -6.62
N SER A 103 -1.46 15.00 -7.85
CA SER A 103 -2.45 15.21 -8.91
C SER A 103 -2.94 13.89 -9.52
N ASP A 104 -2.09 12.86 -9.49
CA ASP A 104 -2.40 11.53 -10.00
C ASP A 104 -2.97 10.66 -8.87
N ALA A 105 -4.22 10.22 -9.02
CA ALA A 105 -4.92 9.43 -8.02
C ALA A 105 -4.29 8.05 -7.78
N ALA A 106 -3.70 7.43 -8.80
CA ALA A 106 -3.00 6.16 -8.62
C ALA A 106 -1.74 6.37 -7.75
N LEU A 107 -1.00 7.45 -7.98
CA LEU A 107 0.16 7.80 -7.15
C LEU A 107 -0.25 8.11 -5.70
N SER A 108 -1.40 8.77 -5.48
CA SER A 108 -1.96 8.95 -4.13
C SER A 108 -2.20 7.62 -3.42
N TYR A 109 -2.83 6.65 -4.08
CA TYR A 109 -3.08 5.33 -3.48
C TYR A 109 -1.80 4.53 -3.26
N LEU A 110 -0.82 4.62 -4.17
CA LEU A 110 0.48 3.99 -3.98
C LEU A 110 1.21 4.56 -2.76
N PHE A 111 1.16 5.89 -2.58
CA PHE A 111 1.72 6.55 -1.41
C PHE A 111 1.06 6.10 -0.12
N LEU A 112 -0.27 5.97 -0.08
CA LEU A 112 -1.00 5.44 1.07
C LEU A 112 -0.58 4.01 1.39
N ALA A 113 -0.53 3.13 0.38
CA ALA A 113 -0.12 1.75 0.53
C ALA A 113 1.31 1.62 1.07
N ASN A 114 2.26 2.35 0.48
CA ASN A 114 3.67 2.35 0.92
C ASN A 114 3.82 2.75 2.39
N ASN A 115 3.13 3.80 2.82
CA ASN A 115 3.24 4.30 4.20
C ASN A 115 2.54 3.38 5.20
N LEU A 116 1.35 2.88 4.89
CA LEU A 116 0.65 1.95 5.78
C LEU A 116 1.36 0.59 5.87
N HIS A 117 1.89 0.08 4.76
CA HIS A 117 2.70 -1.15 4.75
C HIS A 117 3.97 -0.99 5.59
N TYR A 118 4.64 0.16 5.51
CA TYR A 118 5.78 0.45 6.38
C TYR A 118 5.40 0.44 7.86
N VAL A 119 4.26 1.04 8.24
CA VAL A 119 3.72 1.01 9.60
C VAL A 119 3.48 -0.43 10.04
N LEU A 120 2.85 -1.26 9.21
CA LEU A 120 2.62 -2.69 9.48
C LEU A 120 3.92 -3.46 9.72
N ILE A 121 4.95 -3.25 8.88
CA ILE A 121 6.26 -3.87 9.09
C ILE A 121 6.83 -3.48 10.44
N LYS A 122 6.81 -2.19 10.80
CA LYS A 122 7.31 -1.72 12.11
C LYS A 122 6.52 -2.29 13.28
N VAL A 123 5.20 -2.43 13.15
CA VAL A 123 4.36 -3.06 14.17
C VAL A 123 4.74 -4.53 14.34
N ARG A 124 4.80 -5.31 13.24
CA ARG A 124 5.15 -6.75 13.27
C ARG A 124 6.51 -7.06 13.85
N THR A 125 7.47 -6.17 13.64
CA THR A 125 8.88 -6.38 13.98
C THR A 125 9.27 -5.78 15.34
N SER A 126 8.30 -5.32 16.13
CA SER A 126 8.53 -4.73 17.46
C SER A 126 7.50 -5.21 18.47
N ASN A 127 7.68 -4.80 19.73
CA ASN A 127 6.73 -5.06 20.83
C ASN A 127 5.32 -4.49 20.57
N LEU A 128 5.18 -3.60 19.59
CA LEU A 128 3.87 -3.09 19.15
C LEU A 128 2.93 -4.21 18.68
N LYS A 129 3.43 -5.30 18.10
CA LYS A 129 2.57 -6.43 17.71
C LYS A 129 1.84 -7.01 18.92
N VAL A 130 2.56 -7.21 20.02
CA VAL A 130 2.00 -7.75 21.26
C VAL A 130 1.03 -6.76 21.89
N ILE A 131 1.37 -5.47 21.87
CA ILE A 131 0.55 -4.41 22.49
C ILE A 131 -0.74 -4.13 21.71
N LEU A 132 -0.70 -4.16 20.37
CA LEU A 132 -1.84 -3.81 19.50
C LEU A 132 -2.70 -5.03 19.12
N GLY A 133 -2.14 -6.23 19.17
CA GLY A 133 -2.84 -7.47 18.83
C GLY A 133 -2.85 -7.81 17.33
N ASP A 134 -3.12 -9.08 17.02
CA ASP A 134 -3.16 -9.60 15.64
C ASP A 134 -4.35 -9.04 14.84
N ASP A 135 -5.49 -8.78 15.48
CA ASP A 135 -6.68 -8.21 14.82
C ASP A 135 -6.41 -6.82 14.26
N TRP A 136 -5.67 -5.98 15.00
CA TRP A 136 -5.24 -4.66 14.52
C TRP A 136 -4.37 -4.82 13.27
N VAL A 137 -3.44 -5.78 13.26
CA VAL A 137 -2.59 -6.07 12.11
C VAL A 137 -3.41 -6.52 10.91
N ALA A 138 -4.31 -7.49 11.09
CA ALA A 138 -5.15 -8.04 10.03
C ALA A 138 -6.06 -6.97 9.41
N ASN A 139 -6.71 -6.14 10.23
CA ASN A 139 -7.56 -5.05 9.76
C ASN A 139 -6.79 -4.03 8.90
N HIS A 140 -5.55 -3.71 9.28
CA HIS A 140 -4.71 -2.79 8.53
C HIS A 140 -4.09 -3.45 7.27
N GLU A 141 -3.88 -4.76 7.24
CA GLU A 141 -3.53 -5.49 6.01
C GLU A 141 -4.62 -5.39 4.95
N VAL A 142 -5.87 -5.63 5.34
CA VAL A 142 -7.02 -5.49 4.44
C VAL A 142 -7.03 -4.09 3.82
N LYS A 143 -6.74 -3.05 4.61
CA LYS A 143 -6.67 -1.67 4.13
C LYS A 143 -5.50 -1.43 3.18
N VAL A 144 -4.32 -2.05 3.39
CA VAL A 144 -3.22 -2.01 2.41
C VAL A 144 -3.67 -2.64 1.10
N THR A 145 -4.27 -3.83 1.14
CA THR A 145 -4.79 -4.52 -0.05
C THR A 145 -5.80 -3.64 -0.80
N GLN A 146 -6.74 -3.01 -0.10
CA GLN A 146 -7.70 -2.07 -0.72
C GLN A 146 -7.02 -0.87 -1.39
N TYR A 147 -5.94 -0.32 -0.81
CA TYR A 147 -5.18 0.74 -1.48
C TYR A 147 -4.45 0.24 -2.71
N LEU A 148 -3.86 -0.96 -2.66
CA LEU A 148 -3.20 -1.57 -3.81
C LEU A 148 -4.18 -1.87 -4.95
N GLU A 149 -5.36 -2.41 -4.65
CA GLU A 149 -6.40 -2.67 -5.65
C GLU A 149 -6.83 -1.39 -6.38
N LYS A 150 -7.01 -0.29 -5.63
CA LYS A 150 -7.34 1.02 -6.20
C LYS A 150 -6.19 1.57 -7.05
N TYR A 151 -4.96 1.47 -6.55
CA TYR A 151 -3.78 1.81 -7.32
C TYR A 151 -3.74 1.01 -8.62
N GLU A 152 -3.79 -0.32 -8.57
CA GLU A 152 -3.71 -1.18 -9.73
C GLU A 152 -4.81 -0.90 -10.75
N LYS A 153 -6.05 -0.70 -10.28
CA LYS A 153 -7.18 -0.35 -11.13
C LYS A 153 -6.96 0.98 -11.85
N MET A 154 -6.47 2.01 -11.15
CA MET A 154 -6.28 3.34 -11.74
C MET A 154 -5.04 3.42 -12.63
N ALA A 155 -3.97 2.73 -12.24
CA ALA A 155 -2.68 2.83 -12.90
C ALA A 155 -2.51 1.85 -14.07
N TRP A 156 -3.17 0.68 -13.98
CA TRP A 156 -3.04 -0.41 -14.95
C TRP A 156 -4.38 -0.85 -15.55
N GLY A 157 -5.48 -0.17 -15.23
CA GLY A 157 -6.81 -0.51 -15.71
C GLY A 157 -6.91 -0.57 -17.23
N ASP A 158 -6.40 0.44 -17.93
CA ASP A 158 -6.43 0.50 -19.40
C ASP A 158 -5.55 -0.58 -20.03
N VAL A 159 -4.38 -0.83 -19.42
CA VAL A 159 -3.48 -1.93 -19.83
C VAL A 159 -4.20 -3.26 -19.70
N ILE A 160 -4.88 -3.52 -18.59
CA ILE A 160 -5.62 -4.76 -18.36
C ILE A 160 -6.84 -4.85 -19.31
N ALA A 161 -7.54 -3.75 -19.55
CA ALA A 161 -8.71 -3.70 -20.44
C ALA A 161 -8.34 -3.94 -21.91
N SER A 162 -7.14 -3.55 -22.32
CA SER A 162 -6.61 -3.78 -23.67
C SER A 162 -6.19 -5.23 -23.93
N VAL A 163 -6.14 -6.08 -22.88
CA VAL A 163 -5.75 -7.48 -23.01
C VAL A 163 -6.81 -8.25 -23.81
N PRO A 164 -6.41 -8.95 -24.89
CA PRO A 164 -7.35 -9.71 -25.71
C PRO A 164 -7.91 -10.88 -24.90
N ARG A 165 -9.24 -10.99 -24.80
CA ARG A 165 -9.89 -12.09 -24.06
C ARG A 165 -10.06 -13.34 -24.91
N ASP A 166 -10.46 -13.17 -26.16
CA ASP A 166 -10.68 -14.25 -27.13
C ASP A 166 -10.39 -13.73 -28.56
N SER A 167 -9.14 -13.84 -29.06
CA SER A 167 -8.82 -13.47 -30.45
C SER A 167 -8.24 -14.64 -31.24
N THR A 168 -9.13 -15.37 -31.90
CA THR A 168 -8.79 -16.41 -32.90
C THR A 168 -8.50 -15.84 -34.28
N ALA A 169 -8.86 -14.58 -34.55
CA ALA A 169 -8.58 -13.89 -35.81
C ALA A 169 -7.35 -12.99 -35.71
N GLU A 170 -6.38 -13.19 -36.61
CA GLU A 170 -5.07 -12.52 -36.62
C GLU A 170 -5.16 -10.97 -36.62
N ALA A 171 -5.96 -10.38 -37.53
CA ALA A 171 -6.13 -8.93 -37.60
C ALA A 171 -6.69 -8.32 -36.30
N LYS A 172 -7.54 -9.06 -35.58
CA LYS A 172 -8.06 -8.64 -34.25
C LYS A 172 -7.00 -8.79 -33.16
N ALA A 173 -6.12 -9.79 -33.27
CA ALA A 173 -5.01 -9.99 -32.34
C ALA A 173 -3.95 -8.89 -32.49
N GLU A 174 -3.59 -8.50 -33.71
CA GLU A 174 -2.63 -7.42 -33.96
C GLU A 174 -3.12 -6.07 -33.44
N GLU A 175 -4.37 -5.72 -33.73
CA GLU A 175 -4.96 -4.47 -33.28
C GLU A 175 -5.00 -4.36 -31.75
N ALA A 176 -5.32 -5.48 -31.08
CA ALA A 176 -5.41 -5.52 -29.64
C ALA A 176 -4.01 -5.51 -28.98
N LEU A 177 -3.00 -6.15 -29.58
CA LEU A 177 -1.60 -5.99 -29.13
C LEU A 177 -1.09 -4.57 -29.31
N ARG A 178 -1.48 -3.86 -30.39
CA ARG A 178 -1.13 -2.45 -30.58
C ARG A 178 -1.71 -1.58 -29.47
N ARG A 179 -3.02 -1.72 -29.19
CA ARG A 179 -3.69 -1.02 -28.07
C ARG A 179 -3.02 -1.32 -26.73
N PHE A 180 -2.67 -2.57 -26.49
CA PHE A 180 -1.95 -2.99 -25.29
C PHE A 180 -0.60 -2.28 -25.16
N ASN A 181 0.20 -2.27 -26.22
CA ASN A 181 1.51 -1.63 -26.21
C ASN A 181 1.39 -0.12 -25.95
N GLU A 182 0.43 0.55 -26.58
CA GLU A 182 0.18 1.99 -26.37
C GLU A 182 -0.18 2.29 -24.90
N ALA A 183 -1.15 1.56 -24.35
CA ALA A 183 -1.58 1.72 -22.96
C ALA A 183 -0.44 1.39 -21.97
N PHE A 184 0.31 0.32 -22.23
CA PHE A 184 1.44 -0.09 -21.40
C PHE A 184 2.52 0.97 -21.38
N GLU A 185 2.84 1.55 -22.53
CA GLU A 185 3.91 2.53 -22.64
C GLU A 185 3.54 3.85 -21.94
N GLU A 186 2.26 4.24 -21.98
CA GLU A 186 1.76 5.37 -21.21
C GLU A 186 1.86 5.13 -19.69
N ALA A 187 1.38 3.96 -19.21
CA ALA A 187 1.48 3.58 -17.81
C ALA A 187 2.96 3.53 -17.36
N TYR A 188 3.83 2.93 -18.17
CA TYR A 188 5.26 2.83 -17.89
C TYR A 188 5.92 4.22 -17.79
N LYS A 189 5.61 5.15 -18.70
CA LYS A 189 6.15 6.53 -18.65
C LYS A 189 5.79 7.25 -17.36
N LYS A 190 4.58 7.04 -16.84
CA LYS A 190 4.14 7.58 -15.54
C LYS A 190 4.88 6.88 -14.39
N HIS A 191 4.87 5.55 -14.38
CA HIS A 191 5.30 4.74 -13.25
C HIS A 191 6.81 4.60 -13.08
N LYS A 192 7.61 4.85 -14.12
CA LYS A 192 9.09 4.78 -14.03
C LYS A 192 9.69 5.70 -12.97
N THR A 193 8.94 6.71 -12.53
CA THR A 193 9.37 7.66 -11.49
C THR A 193 8.80 7.33 -10.11
N TRP A 194 7.96 6.29 -10.02
CA TRP A 194 7.26 5.91 -8.79
C TRP A 194 8.05 4.86 -8.03
N VAL A 195 8.03 4.97 -6.71
CA VAL A 195 8.90 4.21 -5.81
C VAL A 195 8.06 3.31 -4.94
N ILE A 196 8.39 2.02 -4.95
CA ILE A 196 7.87 1.02 -4.01
C ILE A 196 9.06 0.49 -3.21
N PRO A 197 9.31 1.05 -2.01
CA PRO A 197 10.53 0.75 -1.26
C PRO A 197 10.63 -0.72 -0.84
N ASP A 198 9.50 -1.32 -0.43
CA ASP A 198 9.47 -2.70 0.05
C ASP A 198 9.53 -3.69 -1.12
N PRO A 199 10.55 -4.57 -1.17
CA PRO A 199 10.72 -5.49 -2.29
C PRO A 199 9.63 -6.56 -2.35
N LYS A 200 9.06 -6.96 -1.21
CA LYS A 200 7.99 -7.96 -1.16
C LYS A 200 6.70 -7.40 -1.74
N LEU A 201 6.26 -6.23 -1.27
CA LEU A 201 5.11 -5.50 -1.79
C LEU A 201 5.26 -5.24 -3.31
N ARG A 202 6.45 -4.82 -3.73
CA ARG A 202 6.77 -4.63 -5.15
C ARG A 202 6.64 -5.92 -5.95
N GLY A 203 7.07 -7.05 -5.39
CA GLY A 203 6.92 -8.36 -5.99
C GLY A 203 5.45 -8.78 -6.14
N GLU A 204 4.64 -8.58 -5.10
CA GLU A 204 3.21 -8.90 -5.09
C GLU A 204 2.44 -8.10 -6.15
N ILE A 205 2.68 -6.79 -6.25
CA ILE A 205 2.08 -5.93 -7.28
C ILE A 205 2.48 -6.40 -8.69
N LYS A 206 3.77 -6.69 -8.91
CA LYS A 206 4.26 -7.21 -10.21
C LYS A 206 3.58 -8.53 -10.56
N ALA A 207 3.45 -9.45 -9.59
CA ALA A 207 2.80 -10.73 -9.79
C ALA A 207 1.30 -10.57 -10.12
N SER A 208 0.59 -9.69 -9.40
CA SER A 208 -0.83 -9.38 -9.62
C SER A 208 -1.11 -8.82 -11.02
N ILE A 209 -0.30 -7.85 -11.47
CA ILE A 209 -0.42 -7.29 -12.82
C ILE A 209 -0.07 -8.35 -13.87
N GLY A 210 1.03 -9.08 -13.68
CA GLY A 210 1.46 -10.14 -14.59
C GLY A 210 0.41 -11.24 -14.74
N ALA A 211 -0.24 -11.66 -13.65
CA ALA A 211 -1.29 -12.67 -13.67
C ALA A 211 -2.51 -12.26 -14.51
N ARG A 212 -2.86 -10.97 -14.50
CA ARG A 212 -4.02 -10.44 -15.26
C ARG A 212 -3.70 -10.16 -16.73
N SER A 213 -2.45 -9.82 -17.06
CA SER A 213 -2.09 -9.40 -18.41
C SER A 213 -1.41 -10.49 -19.25
N CYS A 214 -0.54 -11.32 -18.66
CA CYS A 214 0.27 -12.28 -19.40
C CYS A 214 -0.53 -13.34 -20.18
N PRO A 215 -1.63 -13.93 -19.67
CA PRO A 215 -2.35 -14.98 -20.38
C PRO A 215 -2.89 -14.53 -21.75
N GLY A 216 -3.61 -13.40 -21.81
CA GLY A 216 -4.21 -12.91 -23.07
C GLY A 216 -3.16 -12.48 -24.09
N ILE A 217 -2.08 -11.82 -23.65
CA ILE A 217 -0.95 -11.46 -24.53
C ILE A 217 -0.31 -12.72 -25.14
N ARG A 218 -0.10 -13.77 -24.34
CA ARG A 218 0.47 -15.05 -24.83
C ARG A 218 -0.41 -15.70 -25.89
N VAL A 219 -1.73 -15.65 -25.73
CA VAL A 219 -2.69 -16.18 -26.71
C VAL A 219 -2.60 -15.40 -28.02
N SER A 220 -2.61 -14.07 -27.97
CA SER A 220 -2.54 -13.23 -29.18
C SER A 220 -1.22 -13.37 -29.92
N ILE A 221 -0.09 -13.48 -29.20
CA ILE A 221 1.21 -13.75 -29.84
C ILE A 221 1.23 -15.11 -30.55
N ARG A 222 0.59 -16.15 -29.98
CA ARG A 222 0.51 -17.47 -30.63
C ARG A 222 -0.34 -17.41 -31.90
N SER A 223 -1.47 -16.71 -31.84
CA SER A 223 -2.39 -16.52 -32.98
C SER A 223 -1.68 -15.89 -34.20
N ILE A 224 -0.82 -14.89 -33.96
CA ILE A 224 -0.02 -14.23 -35.00
C ILE A 224 1.13 -15.12 -35.50
N ARG A 225 1.67 -16.00 -34.65
CA ARG A 225 2.78 -16.89 -35.03
C ARG A 225 2.36 -18.05 -35.94
N SER A 226 1.08 -18.40 -35.99
CA SER A 226 0.57 -19.49 -36.83
C SER A 226 0.50 -19.17 -38.33
N ASP A 227 0.48 -17.89 -38.74
CA ASP A 227 0.17 -17.47 -40.14
C ASP A 227 1.34 -16.78 -40.92
N HIS A 228 2.60 -17.11 -40.58
CA HIS A 228 3.87 -16.72 -41.26
C HIS A 228 4.45 -15.29 -41.08
N GLN A 229 5.66 -15.28 -40.51
CA GLN A 229 6.85 -14.53 -40.95
C GLN A 229 6.80 -12.98 -41.01
N ARG A 230 6.80 -12.32 -39.85
CA ARG A 230 7.45 -11.00 -39.61
C ARG A 230 7.58 -10.70 -38.11
N LEU A 231 8.72 -11.06 -37.53
CA LEU A 231 9.05 -10.85 -36.12
C LEU A 231 9.88 -9.58 -35.85
N SER A 232 10.16 -8.75 -36.86
CA SER A 232 11.09 -7.63 -36.74
C SER A 232 10.52 -6.37 -36.08
N ASP A 233 9.19 -6.22 -35.98
CA ASP A 233 8.55 -4.97 -35.55
C ASP A 233 7.71 -5.09 -34.26
N LEU A 234 7.62 -6.26 -33.65
CA LEU A 234 7.00 -6.38 -32.31
C LEU A 234 8.00 -5.88 -31.27
N PRO A 235 7.77 -4.73 -30.62
CA PRO A 235 8.73 -4.18 -29.69
C PRO A 235 8.99 -5.20 -28.57
N LEU A 236 10.27 -5.52 -28.40
CA LEU A 236 10.89 -6.35 -27.34
C LEU A 236 10.47 -6.00 -25.89
N LYS A 237 9.55 -5.05 -25.68
CA LYS A 237 9.03 -4.63 -24.37
C LYS A 237 8.00 -5.59 -23.79
N ILE A 238 7.32 -6.41 -24.60
CA ILE A 238 6.41 -7.46 -24.10
C ILE A 238 7.20 -8.55 -23.31
N LEU A 239 8.49 -8.73 -23.61
CA LEU A 239 9.39 -9.61 -22.85
C LEU A 239 9.71 -9.07 -21.45
N ILE A 240 9.59 -7.77 -21.20
CA ILE A 240 9.82 -7.16 -19.88
C ILE A 240 8.67 -7.47 -18.92
N VAL A 241 7.44 -7.63 -19.44
CA VAL A 241 6.26 -8.05 -18.65
C VAL A 241 6.27 -9.56 -18.38
N THR A 242 6.92 -10.34 -19.25
CA THR A 242 6.97 -11.82 -19.13
C THR A 242 8.23 -12.37 -18.46
N TYR A 243 9.32 -11.59 -18.33
CA TYR A 243 10.54 -11.97 -17.64
C TYR A 243 10.92 -10.93 -16.55
N PRO A 244 10.90 -11.30 -15.25
CA PRO A 244 10.97 -10.36 -14.13
C PRO A 244 12.35 -9.71 -13.87
N THR A 245 13.32 -9.83 -14.78
CA THR A 245 14.71 -9.40 -14.55
C THR A 245 15.01 -7.93 -14.85
N TYR A 246 14.07 -7.12 -15.37
CA TYR A 246 14.39 -5.76 -15.86
C TYR A 246 13.65 -4.60 -15.19
N ILE A 247 13.22 -4.75 -13.93
CA ILE A 247 12.81 -3.59 -13.12
C ILE A 247 13.67 -3.57 -11.86
N SER A 248 14.88 -3.04 -12.01
CA SER A 248 15.79 -2.64 -10.94
C SER A 248 16.33 -1.23 -11.21
N ALA A 249 15.80 -0.26 -10.47
CA ALA A 249 16.47 0.89 -9.84
C ALA A 249 15.36 1.85 -9.40
#